data_AF-A0A3M9YTF6-F1
#
_entry.id   AF-A0A3M9YTF6-F1
#
_cell.length_a   1.000
_cell.length_b   1.000
_cell.length_c   1.000
_cell.angle_alpha   90.00
_cell.angle_beta   90.00
_cell.angle_gamma   90.00
#
_symmetry.space_group_name_H-M   'P 1'
#
loop_
_entity.id
_entity.type
_entity.pdbx_description
1 polymer ?
#
loop_
_entity_poly.entity_id
_entity_poly.type
_entity_poly.pdbx_seq_one_letter_code
_entity_poly.pdbx_strand_id
1 'polypeptide(L)'
;MIAALFLAFALAMDAFAVALTQGARFRPSLRGGLAIALTFGVFQAVMPLAGWGIGAIALGYVEAVDHWIAFGLLTFLGLRMVRGHVGEEEASRKLTGRALIVAGVATSVDALAAGITLPTLSIAPQLAAALIGMVTFAMSGAGVVLGRSAGDRWGAWAERAGGIILIALGGKILAEHSGWV
;
A
#
# COMPACT_ATOMS: atom_id res chain seq x y z
N MET A 1 12.19 7.84 15.41
CA MET A 1 11.22 8.77 14.81
C MET A 1 11.38 8.88 13.29
N ILE A 2 12.56 9.27 12.78
CA ILE A 2 12.80 9.45 11.34
C ILE A 2 12.53 8.17 10.52
N ALA A 3 13.04 7.01 10.96
CA ALA A 3 12.80 5.72 10.28
C ALA A 3 11.31 5.36 10.19
N ALA A 4 10.52 5.68 11.22
CA ALA A 4 9.08 5.42 11.23
C ALA A 4 8.31 6.35 10.29
N LEU A 5 8.77 7.59 10.11
CA LEU A 5 8.22 8.50 9.09
C LEU A 5 8.50 7.97 7.69
N PHE A 6 9.73 7.54 7.40
CA PHE A 6 10.05 6.94 6.10
C PHE A 6 9.24 5.68 5.82
N LEU A 7 9.09 4.81 6.83
CA LEU A 7 8.25 3.62 6.71
C LEU A 7 6.77 4.00 6.45
N ALA A 8 6.23 4.99 7.18
CA ALA A 8 4.87 5.47 7.00
C ALA A 8 4.63 6.02 5.58
N PHE A 9 5.57 6.82 5.06
CA PHE A 9 5.51 7.30 3.68
C PHE A 9 5.59 6.16 2.67
N ALA A 10 6.52 5.23 2.85
CA ALA A 10 6.70 4.10 1.94
C ALA A 10 5.43 3.24 1.85
N LEU A 11 4.85 2.87 3.00
CA LEU A 11 3.62 2.07 3.07
C LEU A 11 2.38 2.83 2.56
N ALA A 12 2.38 4.16 2.65
CA ALA A 12 1.27 4.97 2.15
C ALA A 12 1.24 5.09 0.61
N MET A 13 2.31 4.73 -0.10
CA MET A 13 2.41 4.93 -1.55
C MET A 13 1.39 4.09 -2.34
N ASP A 14 1.14 2.84 -1.94
CA ASP A 14 0.17 1.97 -2.64
C ASP A 14 -1.25 2.52 -2.51
N ALA A 15 -1.64 2.88 -1.28
CA ALA A 15 -2.92 3.53 -1.00
C ALA A 15 -3.05 4.90 -1.68
N PHE A 16 -1.96 5.67 -1.81
CA PHE A 16 -1.92 6.93 -2.54
C PHE A 16 -2.16 6.71 -4.05
N ALA A 17 -1.47 5.76 -4.67
CA ALA A 17 -1.61 5.45 -6.09
C ALA A 17 -3.04 5.01 -6.47
N VAL A 18 -3.64 4.16 -5.64
CA VAL A 18 -5.05 3.76 -5.82
C VAL A 18 -5.99 4.95 -5.65
N ALA A 19 -5.80 5.76 -4.60
CA ALA A 19 -6.62 6.94 -4.35
C ALA A 19 -6.50 8.01 -5.46
N LEU A 20 -5.29 8.22 -5.98
CA LEU A 20 -5.02 9.10 -7.12
C LEU A 20 -5.79 8.64 -8.36
N THR A 21 -5.72 7.35 -8.68
CA THR A 21 -6.45 6.76 -9.81
C THR A 21 -7.96 6.89 -9.63
N GLN A 22 -8.49 6.67 -8.42
CA GLN A 22 -9.90 6.90 -8.13
C GLN A 22 -10.32 8.36 -8.33
N GLY A 23 -9.48 9.29 -7.87
CA GLY A 23 -9.66 10.73 -8.08
C GLY A 23 -9.74 11.09 -9.56
N ALA A 24 -8.79 10.60 -10.36
CA ALA A 24 -8.67 10.91 -11.78
C ALA A 24 -9.78 10.30 -12.63
N ARG A 25 -10.10 9.01 -12.40
CA ARG A 25 -11.02 8.25 -13.25
C ARG A 25 -12.47 8.39 -12.84
N PHE A 26 -12.76 8.27 -11.54
CA PHE A 26 -14.13 8.16 -11.04
C PHE A 26 -14.62 9.42 -10.33
N ARG A 27 -13.73 10.38 -10.06
CA ARG A 27 -14.02 11.68 -9.42
C ARG A 27 -15.04 11.55 -8.28
N PRO A 28 -14.75 10.77 -7.24
CA PRO A 28 -15.70 10.54 -6.15
C PRO A 28 -16.13 11.87 -5.51
N SER A 29 -17.35 11.89 -4.97
CA SER A 29 -17.84 13.02 -4.17
C SER A 29 -16.93 13.23 -2.95
N LEU A 30 -17.01 14.38 -2.28
CA LEU A 30 -16.24 14.63 -1.05
C LEU A 30 -16.44 13.51 -0.01
N ARG A 31 -17.67 13.00 0.12
CA ARG A 31 -17.98 11.86 0.98
C ARG A 31 -17.28 10.57 0.52
N GLY A 32 -17.23 10.31 -0.78
CA GLY A 32 -16.54 9.16 -1.34
C GLY A 32 -15.02 9.25 -1.18
N GLY A 33 -14.43 10.43 -1.42
CA GLY A 33 -13.01 10.67 -1.19
C GLY A 33 -12.61 10.51 0.27
N LEU A 34 -13.44 11.02 1.19
CA LEU A 34 -13.24 10.84 2.62
C LEU A 34 -13.37 9.36 3.03
N ALA A 35 -14.33 8.63 2.46
CA ALA A 35 -14.47 7.20 2.71
C ALA A 35 -13.24 6.41 2.25
N ILE A 36 -12.66 6.75 1.09
CA ILE A 36 -11.41 6.16 0.60
C ILE A 36 -10.27 6.43 1.58
N ALA A 37 -10.04 7.70 1.93
CA ALA A 37 -8.97 8.10 2.84
C ALA A 37 -9.11 7.43 4.22
N LEU A 38 -10.31 7.43 4.80
CA LEU A 38 -10.59 6.77 6.07
C LEU A 38 -10.35 5.27 6.01
N THR A 39 -10.83 4.61 4.95
CA THR A 39 -10.66 3.15 4.81
C THR A 39 -9.18 2.80 4.76
N PHE A 40 -8.42 3.45 3.87
CA PHE A 40 -6.99 3.17 3.74
C PHE A 40 -6.21 3.54 5.01
N GLY A 41 -6.49 4.68 5.64
CA GLY A 41 -5.86 5.05 6.91
C GLY A 41 -6.13 4.05 8.04
N VAL A 42 -7.37 3.54 8.16
CA VAL A 42 -7.74 2.54 9.17
C VAL A 42 -7.05 1.20 8.89
N PHE A 43 -7.10 0.71 7.65
CA PHE A 43 -6.45 -0.55 7.30
C PHE A 43 -4.92 -0.47 7.49
N GLN A 44 -4.27 0.64 7.09
CA GLN A 44 -2.83 0.83 7.29
C GLN A 44 -2.44 1.04 8.75
N ALA A 45 -3.35 1.44 9.64
CA ALA A 45 -3.11 1.49 11.08
C ALA A 45 -3.29 0.11 11.73
N VAL A 46 -4.32 -0.65 11.33
CA VAL A 46 -4.66 -1.94 11.96
C VAL A 46 -3.68 -3.03 11.53
N MET A 47 -3.29 -3.08 10.26
CA MET A 47 -2.45 -4.16 9.73
C MET A 47 -1.07 -4.25 10.40
N PRO A 48 -0.31 -3.16 10.60
CA PRO A 48 0.96 -3.24 11.33
C PRO A 48 0.82 -3.78 12.76
N LEU A 49 -0.29 -3.47 13.45
CA LEU A 49 -0.55 -4.00 14.79
C LEU A 49 -0.87 -5.48 14.76
N ALA A 50 -1.65 -5.93 13.77
CA ALA A 50 -1.90 -7.35 13.57
C ALA A 50 -0.60 -8.11 13.28
N GLY A 51 0.27 -7.56 12.44
CA GLY A 51 1.57 -8.13 12.12
C GLY A 51 2.51 -8.20 13.31
N TRP A 52 2.53 -7.13 14.11
CA TRP A 52 3.26 -7.09 15.36
C TRP A 52 2.77 -8.17 16.34
N GLY A 53 1.45 -8.33 16.49
CA GLY A 53 0.86 -9.36 17.33
C GLY A 53 1.21 -10.78 16.86
N ILE A 54 1.16 -11.03 15.54
CA ILE A 54 1.59 -12.31 14.94
C ILE A 54 3.08 -12.57 15.23
N GLY A 55 3.92 -11.55 15.05
CA GLY A 55 5.35 -11.64 15.36
C GLY A 55 5.63 -11.92 16.84
N ALA A 56 4.93 -11.25 17.75
CA ALA A 56 5.07 -11.45 19.18
C ALA A 56 4.65 -12.87 19.63
N ILE A 57 3.62 -13.43 19.02
CA ILE A 57 3.19 -14.83 19.27
C ILE A 57 4.22 -15.80 18.69
N ALA A 58 4.75 -15.55 17.50
CA ALA A 58 5.77 -16.41 16.88
C ALA A 58 7.05 -16.48 17.75
N LEU A 59 7.54 -15.35 18.25
CA LEU A 59 8.73 -15.27 19.12
C LEU A 59 8.55 -16.02 20.46
N GLY A 60 7.31 -16.17 20.95
CA GLY A 60 7.01 -16.88 22.20
C GLY A 60 6.95 -18.41 22.08
N TYR A 61 6.87 -18.95 20.85
CA TYR A 61 6.75 -20.40 20.60
C TYR A 61 7.99 -21.01 19.92
N VAL A 62 8.94 -20.20 19.46
CA VAL A 62 9.94 -20.61 18.47
C VAL A 62 11.37 -20.25 18.90
N GLU A 63 11.85 -20.79 20.03
CA GLU A 63 13.25 -20.60 20.45
C GLU A 63 14.29 -21.25 19.51
N ALA A 64 13.91 -22.01 18.47
CA ALA A 64 14.85 -22.72 17.59
C ALA A 64 14.64 -22.60 16.06
N VAL A 65 13.51 -22.05 15.59
CA VAL A 65 13.15 -22.00 14.14
C VAL A 65 12.83 -20.57 13.64
N ASP A 66 13.15 -19.57 14.46
CA ASP A 66 12.54 -18.23 14.43
C ASP A 66 12.92 -17.39 13.20
N HIS A 67 14.20 -17.44 12.83
CA HIS A 67 14.74 -16.52 11.83
C HIS A 67 14.39 -16.93 10.40
N TRP A 68 14.26 -18.24 10.12
CA TRP A 68 13.98 -18.74 8.77
C TRP A 68 12.51 -18.53 8.36
N ILE A 69 11.58 -18.61 9.31
CA ILE A 69 10.16 -18.34 9.04
C ILE A 69 9.94 -16.84 8.85
N ALA A 70 10.50 -16.00 9.72
CA ALA A 70 10.46 -14.55 9.54
C ALA A 70 11.13 -14.11 8.23
N PHE A 71 12.31 -14.68 7.91
CA PHE A 71 13.00 -14.44 6.65
C PHE A 71 12.16 -14.89 5.45
N GLY A 72 11.59 -16.10 5.47
CA GLY A 72 10.73 -16.59 4.39
C GLY A 72 9.49 -15.73 4.16
N LEU A 73 8.83 -15.28 5.23
CA LEU A 73 7.66 -14.40 5.15
C LEU A 73 8.03 -13.01 4.61
N LEU A 74 9.14 -12.43 5.10
CA LEU A 74 9.65 -11.13 4.66
C LEU A 74 10.19 -11.18 3.23
N THR A 75 10.86 -12.26 2.83
CA THR A 75 11.33 -12.48 1.46
C THR A 75 10.15 -12.67 0.52
N PHE A 76 9.16 -13.51 0.86
CA PHE A 76 7.95 -13.70 0.06
C PHE A 76 7.17 -12.38 -0.11
N LEU A 77 7.07 -11.59 0.96
CA LEU A 77 6.36 -10.32 0.93
C LEU A 77 7.15 -9.22 0.20
N GLY A 78 8.47 -9.13 0.42
CA GLY A 78 9.35 -8.23 -0.33
C GLY A 78 9.33 -8.56 -1.82
N LEU A 79 9.29 -9.84 -2.20
CA LEU A 79 9.05 -10.29 -3.57
C LEU A 79 7.68 -9.85 -4.09
N ARG A 80 6.62 -9.85 -3.26
CA ARG A 80 5.30 -9.33 -3.64
C ARG A 80 5.31 -7.82 -3.87
N MET A 81 6.02 -7.05 -3.04
CA MET A 81 6.19 -5.60 -3.21
C MET A 81 6.98 -5.29 -4.48
N VAL A 82 8.05 -6.05 -4.76
CA VAL A 82 8.92 -5.86 -5.93
C VAL A 82 8.26 -6.30 -7.24
N ARG A 83 7.42 -7.35 -7.23
CA ARG A 83 6.66 -7.78 -8.42
C ARG A 83 5.58 -6.79 -8.84
N GLY A 84 5.29 -5.80 -8.01
CA GLY A 84 4.48 -4.63 -8.33
C GLY A 84 2.98 -4.90 -8.35
N HIS A 85 2.24 -3.84 -8.01
CA HIS A 85 0.80 -3.65 -8.30
C HIS A 85 -0.19 -4.33 -7.37
N VAL A 86 0.03 -4.20 -6.06
CA VAL A 86 -1.07 -4.36 -5.12
C VAL A 86 -2.02 -3.18 -5.27
N GLY A 87 -3.15 -3.41 -5.94
CA GLY A 87 -4.21 -2.41 -6.11
C GLY A 87 -4.44 -1.90 -7.54
N GLU A 88 -3.73 -2.38 -8.56
CA GLU A 88 -4.04 -1.99 -9.97
C GLU A 88 -5.43 -2.45 -10.41
N GLU A 89 -5.78 -3.70 -10.10
CA GLU A 89 -7.12 -4.24 -10.37
C GLU A 89 -8.18 -3.44 -9.60
N GLU A 90 -7.92 -3.10 -8.32
CA GLU A 90 -8.83 -2.29 -7.52
C GLU A 90 -8.93 -0.84 -7.99
N ALA A 91 -7.84 -0.26 -8.50
CA ALA A 91 -7.82 1.07 -9.10
C ALA A 91 -8.62 1.14 -10.40
N SER A 92 -8.79 0.00 -11.09
CA SER A 92 -9.51 -0.09 -12.37
C SER A 92 -11.04 0.01 -12.24
N ARG A 93 -11.59 -0.20 -11.03
CA ARG A 93 -13.03 -0.13 -10.75
C ARG A 93 -13.35 0.96 -9.72
N LYS A 94 -14.60 1.41 -9.70
CA LYS A 94 -15.05 2.41 -8.72
C LYS A 94 -15.05 1.81 -7.32
N LEU A 95 -14.32 2.41 -6.39
CA LEU A 95 -14.26 1.95 -5.00
C LEU A 95 -15.49 2.42 -4.21
N THR A 96 -16.48 1.54 -4.09
CA THR A 96 -17.65 1.71 -3.22
C THR A 96 -17.99 0.41 -2.49
N GLY A 97 -18.52 0.52 -1.27
CA GLY A 97 -18.97 -0.63 -0.47
C GLY A 97 -17.89 -1.71 -0.33
N ARG A 98 -18.18 -2.92 -0.80
CA ARG A 98 -17.26 -4.07 -0.72
C ARG A 98 -15.95 -3.86 -1.48
N ALA A 99 -15.97 -3.20 -2.63
CA ALA A 99 -14.76 -2.97 -3.43
C ALA A 99 -13.75 -2.10 -2.68
N LEU A 100 -14.23 -1.12 -1.92
CA LEU A 100 -13.40 -0.25 -1.09
C LEU A 100 -12.73 -1.02 0.06
N ILE A 101 -13.47 -1.92 0.72
CA ILE A 101 -12.92 -2.77 1.79
C ILE A 101 -11.87 -3.73 1.24
N VAL A 102 -12.15 -4.39 0.11
CA VAL A 102 -11.19 -5.29 -0.55
C VAL A 102 -9.92 -4.53 -0.94
N ALA A 103 -10.05 -3.33 -1.49
CA ALA A 103 -8.92 -2.48 -1.80
C ALA A 103 -8.10 -2.13 -0.55
N GLY A 104 -8.76 -1.73 0.54
CA GLY A 104 -8.07 -1.43 1.80
C GLY A 104 -7.30 -2.63 2.34
N VAL A 105 -7.90 -3.83 2.32
CA VAL A 105 -7.17 -5.05 2.72
C VAL A 105 -5.99 -5.31 1.80
N ALA A 106 -6.21 -5.26 0.48
CA ALA A 106 -5.19 -5.54 -0.51
C ALA A 106 -3.98 -4.62 -0.32
N THR A 107 -4.19 -3.30 -0.32
CA THR A 107 -3.15 -2.27 -0.20
C THR A 107 -2.44 -2.22 1.16
N SER A 108 -2.91 -2.98 2.15
CA SER A 108 -2.36 -2.98 3.52
C SER A 108 -1.70 -4.30 3.90
N VAL A 109 -1.63 -5.29 2.99
CA VAL A 109 -0.91 -6.56 3.20
C VAL A 109 0.59 -6.30 3.44
N ASP A 110 1.12 -5.28 2.80
CA ASP A 110 2.50 -4.85 2.90
C ASP A 110 2.81 -4.30 4.31
N ALA A 111 1.90 -3.49 4.86
CA ALA A 111 1.93 -2.94 6.21
C ALA A 111 1.75 -4.02 7.28
N LEU A 112 0.98 -5.08 7.00
CA LEU A 112 0.88 -6.24 7.88
C LEU A 112 2.26 -6.85 8.14
N ALA A 113 3.03 -7.11 7.09
CA ALA A 113 4.34 -7.72 7.28
C ALA A 113 5.41 -6.74 7.76
N ALA A 114 5.33 -5.45 7.42
CA ALA A 114 6.11 -4.42 8.10
C ALA A 114 5.79 -4.37 9.62
N GLY A 115 4.58 -4.77 10.02
CA GLY A 115 4.17 -4.96 11.41
C GLY A 115 5.09 -5.86 12.23
N ILE A 116 5.60 -6.93 11.62
CA ILE A 116 6.49 -7.91 12.29
C ILE A 116 7.81 -7.24 12.70
N THR A 117 8.28 -6.25 11.95
CA THR A 117 9.54 -5.54 12.23
C THR A 117 9.36 -4.31 13.11
N LEU A 118 8.12 -3.93 13.50
CA LEU A 118 7.86 -2.80 14.39
C LEU A 118 8.66 -2.83 15.71
N PRO A 119 8.88 -3.98 16.39
CA PRO A 119 9.70 -4.04 17.60
C PRO A 119 11.15 -3.61 17.40
N THR A 120 11.66 -3.68 16.17
CA THR A 120 13.03 -3.27 15.84
C THR A 120 13.15 -1.74 15.71
N LEU A 121 12.03 -1.04 15.57
CA LEU A 121 11.99 0.42 15.62
C LEU A 121 12.08 0.87 17.08
N SER A 122 12.87 1.92 17.35
CA SER A 122 13.01 2.53 18.67
C SER A 122 11.77 3.35 19.12
N ILE A 123 10.56 2.97 18.67
CA ILE A 123 9.29 3.63 19.00
C ILE A 123 8.22 2.59 19.34
N ALA A 124 7.23 2.99 20.14
CA ALA A 124 6.11 2.13 20.48
C ALA A 124 5.34 1.68 19.21
N PRO A 125 5.02 0.38 19.04
CA PRO A 125 4.30 -0.12 17.88
C PRO A 125 2.95 0.58 17.64
N GLN A 126 2.25 0.95 18.72
CA GLN A 126 0.99 1.69 18.67
C GLN A 126 1.18 3.09 18.06
N LEU A 127 2.27 3.77 18.43
CA LEU A 127 2.60 5.08 17.90
C LEU A 127 3.03 4.98 16.43
N ALA A 128 3.80 3.94 16.08
CA ALA A 128 4.19 3.66 14.70
C ALA A 128 2.96 3.44 13.80
N ALA A 129 2.04 2.57 14.24
CA ALA A 129 0.80 2.27 13.55
C ALA A 129 -0.11 3.50 13.39
N ALA A 130 -0.25 4.31 14.44
CA ALA A 130 -1.01 5.56 14.37
C ALA A 130 -0.40 6.55 13.36
N LEU A 131 0.93 6.67 13.34
CA LEU A 131 1.64 7.50 12.38
C LEU A 131 1.42 7.02 10.93
N ILE A 132 1.57 5.71 10.69
CA ILE A 132 1.33 5.09 9.38
C ILE A 132 -0.10 5.39 8.92
N GLY A 133 -1.11 5.12 9.76
CA GLY A 133 -2.50 5.38 9.43
C GLY A 133 -2.81 6.85 9.14
N MET A 134 -2.23 7.79 9.91
CA MET A 134 -2.42 9.22 9.67
C MET A 134 -1.76 9.68 8.37
N VAL A 135 -0.53 9.23 8.09
CA VAL A 135 0.17 9.54 6.84
C VAL A 135 -0.61 8.98 5.65
N THR A 136 -1.06 7.72 5.72
CA THR A 136 -1.89 7.11 4.68
C THR A 136 -3.21 7.85 4.49
N PHE A 137 -3.91 8.21 5.56
CA PHE A 137 -5.14 9.00 5.47
C PHE A 137 -4.90 10.34 4.73
N ALA A 138 -3.87 11.08 5.13
CA ALA A 138 -3.53 12.37 4.52
C ALA A 138 -3.13 12.22 3.06
N MET A 139 -2.26 11.24 2.76
CA MET A 139 -1.81 10.96 1.40
C MET A 139 -2.95 10.50 0.51
N SER A 140 -3.76 9.52 0.92
CA SER A 140 -4.91 9.06 0.12
C SER A 140 -5.93 10.18 -0.11
N GLY A 141 -6.19 11.03 0.89
CA GLY A 141 -7.02 12.22 0.72
C GLY A 141 -6.45 13.18 -0.32
N ALA A 142 -5.15 13.48 -0.23
CA ALA A 142 -4.45 14.29 -1.22
C ALA A 142 -4.47 13.63 -2.62
N GLY A 143 -4.30 12.32 -2.71
CA GLY A 143 -4.39 11.54 -3.94
C GLY A 143 -5.74 11.73 -4.63
N VAL A 144 -6.86 11.58 -3.91
CA VAL A 144 -8.20 11.80 -4.48
C VAL A 144 -8.36 13.23 -5.02
N VAL A 145 -7.91 14.24 -4.28
CA VAL A 145 -8.02 15.66 -4.67
C VAL A 145 -7.15 15.95 -5.90
N LEU A 146 -5.89 15.54 -5.86
CA LEU A 146 -4.93 15.72 -6.95
C LEU A 146 -5.43 15.01 -8.21
N GLY A 147 -5.89 13.76 -8.09
CA GLY A 147 -6.43 12.99 -9.19
C GLY A 147 -7.64 13.68 -9.82
N ARG A 148 -8.58 14.14 -8.98
CA ARG A 148 -9.77 14.87 -9.45
C ARG A 148 -9.41 16.14 -10.21
N SER A 149 -8.40 16.88 -9.74
CA SER A 149 -7.92 18.10 -10.41
C SER A 149 -7.18 17.83 -11.73
N ALA A 150 -6.48 16.70 -11.84
CA ALA A 150 -5.81 16.28 -13.06
C ALA A 150 -6.81 15.84 -14.16
N GLY A 151 -7.99 15.36 -13.79
CA GLY A 151 -8.97 14.80 -14.73
C GLY A 151 -9.50 15.79 -15.78
N ASP A 152 -9.58 17.10 -15.49
CA ASP A 152 -10.26 18.06 -16.36
C ASP A 152 -9.40 18.57 -17.52
N ARG A 153 -8.07 18.46 -17.43
CA ARG A 153 -7.15 18.89 -18.51
C ARG A 153 -6.07 17.87 -18.85
N TRP A 154 -5.74 16.97 -17.92
CA TRP A 154 -4.62 16.02 -18.05
C TRP A 154 -5.08 14.56 -18.11
N GLY A 155 -6.38 14.27 -17.93
CA GLY A 155 -6.91 12.89 -17.89
C GLY A 155 -6.53 12.05 -19.11
N ALA A 156 -6.67 12.60 -20.32
CA ALA A 156 -6.28 11.91 -21.56
C ALA A 156 -4.75 11.71 -21.69
N TRP A 157 -3.95 12.58 -21.07
CA TRP A 157 -2.49 12.47 -21.08
C TRP A 157 -1.99 11.48 -20.01
N ALA A 158 -2.64 11.47 -18.84
CA ALA A 158 -2.38 10.54 -17.75
C ALA A 158 -2.77 9.09 -18.11
N GLU A 159 -3.89 8.88 -18.83
CA GLU A 159 -4.29 7.56 -19.31
C GLU A 159 -3.28 7.00 -20.33
N ARG A 160 -2.79 7.86 -21.25
CA ARG A 160 -1.73 7.48 -22.20
C ARG A 160 -0.40 7.20 -21.49
N ALA A 161 0.00 8.03 -20.53
CA ALA A 161 1.21 7.82 -19.75
C ALA A 161 1.15 6.52 -18.93
N GLY A 162 0.00 6.23 -18.29
CA GLY A 162 -0.24 4.99 -17.57
C GLY A 162 -0.16 3.77 -18.49
N GLY A 163 -0.79 3.83 -19.67
CA GLY A 163 -0.69 2.78 -20.68
C GLY A 163 0.75 2.55 -21.15
N ILE A 164 1.54 3.61 -21.36
CA ILE A 164 2.95 3.52 -21.75
C ILE A 164 3.79 2.88 -20.62
N ILE A 165 3.57 3.27 -19.37
CA ILE A 165 4.27 2.70 -18.21
C ILE A 165 3.94 1.21 -18.05
N LEU A 166 2.67 0.83 -18.22
CA LEU A 166 2.24 -0.58 -18.19
C LEU A 166 2.88 -1.41 -19.31
N ILE A 167 2.94 -0.88 -20.54
CA ILE A 167 3.63 -1.53 -21.66
C ILE A 167 5.13 -1.67 -21.36
N ALA A 168 5.76 -0.61 -20.84
CA ALA A 168 7.18 -0.63 -20.50
C ALA A 168 7.49 -1.64 -19.39
N LEU A 169 6.63 -1.73 -18.38
CA LEU A 169 6.76 -2.69 -17.29
C LEU A 169 6.56 -4.12 -17.78
N GLY A 170 5.53 -4.37 -18.60
CA GLY A 170 5.32 -5.66 -19.24
C GLY A 170 6.51 -6.08 -20.11
N GLY A 171 7.10 -5.12 -20.83
CA GLY A 171 8.33 -5.32 -21.60
C GLY A 171 9.54 -5.66 -20.73
N LYS A 172 9.72 -4.97 -19.60
CA LYS A 172 10.79 -5.27 -18.63
C LYS A 172 10.68 -6.69 -18.07
N ILE A 173 9.48 -7.11 -17.68
CA ILE A 173 9.23 -8.46 -17.17
C ILE A 173 9.54 -9.51 -18.26
N LEU A 174 9.13 -9.26 -19.49
CA LEU A 174 9.44 -10.13 -20.63
C LEU A 174 10.95 -10.23 -20.89
N ALA A 175 11.67 -9.11 -20.82
CA ALA A 175 13.12 -9.07 -21.01
C ALA A 175 13.89 -9.83 -19.92
N GLU A 176 13.51 -9.65 -18.65
CA GLU A 176 14.08 -10.36 -17.49
C GLU A 176 13.82 -11.88 -17.56
N HIS A 177 12.65 -12.31 -18.05
CA HIS A 177 12.33 -13.74 -18.17
C HIS A 177 12.87 -14.40 -19.45
N SER A 178 13.18 -13.61 -20.49
CA SER A 178 13.76 -14.11 -21.74
C SER A 178 15.29 -14.16 -21.70
N GLY A 179 15.92 -13.76 -20.58
CA GLY A 179 17.38 -13.71 -20.41
C GLY A 179 18.06 -12.65 -21.27
N TRP A 180 17.32 -11.63 -21.71
CA TRP A 180 17.87 -10.50 -22.46
C TRP A 180 18.51 -9.44 -21.55
N VAL A 181 18.20 -9.47 -20.24
CA VAL A 181 18.72 -8.60 -19.18
C VAL A 181 18.91 -9.43 -17.91
#